data_AF-A0AA38XZ83-F1
#
_entry.id   AF-A0AA38XZ83-F1
#
_cell.length_a   1.000
_cell.length_b   1.000
_cell.length_c   1.000
_cell.angle_alpha   90.00
_cell.angle_beta   90.00
_cell.angle_gamma   90.00
#
_symmetry.space_group_name_H-M   'P 1'
#
loop_
_entity.id
_entity.type
_entity.pdbx_description
1 polymer ?
#
loop_
_entity_poly.entity_id
_entity_poly.type
_entity_poly.pdbx_seq_one_letter_code
_entity_poly.pdbx_strand_id
1 'polypeptide(L)'
;MLVAIASSRSPLGHSYQVPIIADADTGFGSPINVVRTVSVYINSNVAAFHIEDQVLAKRCGHLENKALVSVDEWVTRIRAASLTRIQMGRDIVIIARTDALQSFGYDEALRRSRAAVDAGADVAFLEGFRTREEARQFCKDMFPTPVLLNMVPGGVSPLLTVNEAKELGAKIMIYPLLALTPVYNAVTAAARVLKKPGETESLPDGTSGGIRDIFGVCAMQECVQVDEKVGCQDYKAGI
;
A
#
# COMPACT_ATOMS: atom_id res chain seq x y z
N MET A 1 3.19 -4.13 2.95
CA MET A 1 1.97 -4.60 2.23
C MET A 1 1.70 -3.67 1.05
N LEU A 2 1.71 -4.19 -0.19
CA LEU A 2 1.57 -3.37 -1.41
C LEU A 2 0.12 -2.87 -1.54
N VAL A 3 -0.11 -1.56 -1.66
CA VAL A 3 -1.43 -1.01 -1.99
C VAL A 3 -1.44 -0.58 -3.45
N ALA A 4 -2.01 -1.41 -4.31
CA ALA A 4 -2.30 -1.02 -5.69
C ALA A 4 -3.57 -0.15 -5.72
N ILE A 5 -3.52 1.04 -6.34
CA ILE A 5 -4.73 1.82 -6.67
C ILE A 5 -5.28 1.26 -7.98
N ALA A 6 -6.16 0.27 -7.97
CA ALA A 6 -6.53 -0.49 -9.18
C ALA A 6 -7.07 0.32 -10.38
N SER A 7 -6.56 0.02 -11.59
CA SER A 7 -7.31 -0.02 -12.88
C SER A 7 -6.53 -0.83 -13.97
N SER A 8 -6.84 -2.11 -14.14
CA SER A 8 -6.12 -3.13 -14.94
C SER A 8 -5.75 -2.84 -16.42
N ARG A 9 -4.54 -3.29 -16.84
CA ARG A 9 -4.11 -4.13 -18.03
C ARG A 9 -2.62 -3.83 -18.38
N SER A 10 -1.71 -4.70 -18.85
CA SER A 10 -1.63 -6.14 -19.26
C SER A 10 -0.15 -6.63 -19.10
N PRO A 11 0.17 -7.95 -19.13
CA PRO A 11 1.46 -8.52 -18.70
C PRO A 11 2.57 -8.70 -19.76
N LEU A 12 2.45 -8.14 -20.97
CA LEU A 12 3.46 -8.32 -22.04
C LEU A 12 4.39 -7.12 -22.28
N GLY A 13 4.30 -6.16 -21.37
CA GLY A 13 5.24 -5.08 -21.23
C GLY A 13 5.17 -4.64 -19.78
N HIS A 14 6.31 -4.24 -19.22
CA HIS A 14 6.51 -3.86 -17.82
C HIS A 14 5.74 -2.59 -17.40
N SER A 15 4.62 -2.26 -18.05
CA SER A 15 3.76 -1.16 -17.72
C SER A 15 2.49 -1.69 -17.05
N TYR A 16 2.55 -1.84 -15.72
CA TYR A 16 1.35 -1.54 -14.96
C TYR A 16 1.01 -0.08 -15.30
N GLN A 17 -0.05 0.17 -16.08
CA GLN A 17 -0.55 1.53 -16.28
C GLN A 17 -1.13 2.14 -14.99
N VAL A 18 -1.15 1.33 -13.94
CA VAL A 18 -1.68 1.62 -12.63
C VAL A 18 -0.56 2.05 -11.69
N PRO A 19 -0.62 3.27 -11.13
CA PRO A 19 0.30 3.68 -10.07
C PRO A 19 0.21 2.75 -8.86
N ILE A 20 1.34 2.20 -8.45
CA ILE A 20 1.45 1.36 -7.25
C ILE A 20 1.98 2.20 -6.09
N ILE A 21 1.27 2.18 -4.96
CA ILE A 21 1.74 2.72 -3.68
C ILE A 21 2.25 1.57 -2.82
N ALA A 22 3.55 1.51 -2.61
CA ALA A 22 4.19 0.45 -1.84
C ALA A 22 4.47 0.88 -0.39
N ASP A 23 4.12 0.02 0.55
CA ASP A 23 4.59 0.15 1.92
C ASP A 23 6.10 -0.16 1.99
N ALA A 24 6.89 0.75 2.56
CA ALA A 24 8.33 0.57 2.76
C ALA A 24 8.69 0.45 4.26
N ASP A 25 7.72 0.19 5.14
CA ASP A 25 7.92 0.12 6.58
C ASP A 25 8.70 1.34 7.08
N THR A 26 9.85 1.11 7.72
CA THR A 26 10.79 2.13 8.21
C THR A 26 11.98 2.38 7.27
N GLY A 27 11.95 1.81 6.06
CA GLY A 27 13.08 1.83 5.11
C GLY A 27 14.14 0.76 5.36
N PHE A 28 13.79 -0.28 6.13
CA PHE A 28 14.55 -1.52 6.31
C PHE A 28 15.97 -1.36 6.87
N GLY A 29 16.22 -0.32 7.67
CA GLY A 29 17.45 -0.17 8.44
C GLY A 29 17.94 1.27 8.56
N SER A 30 19.25 1.44 8.41
CA SER A 30 19.93 2.74 8.42
C SER A 30 19.57 3.57 7.17
N PRO A 31 19.95 4.85 7.09
CA PRO A 31 19.77 5.65 5.87
C PRO A 31 20.35 5.00 4.60
N ILE A 32 21.41 4.18 4.72
CA ILE A 32 21.96 3.42 3.59
C ILE A 32 20.97 2.37 3.07
N ASN A 33 20.20 1.74 3.97
CA ASN A 33 19.15 0.80 3.60
C ASN A 33 17.97 1.52 2.92
N VAL A 34 17.65 2.74 3.35
CA VAL A 34 16.65 3.59 2.70
C VAL A 34 17.06 3.87 1.24
N VAL A 35 18.32 4.26 1.00
CA VAL A 35 18.85 4.48 -0.37
C VAL A 35 18.66 3.25 -1.25
N ARG A 36 19.03 2.07 -0.74
CA ARG A 36 18.87 0.79 -1.48
C ARG A 36 17.40 0.50 -1.78
N THR A 37 16.54 0.69 -0.80
CA THR A 37 15.08 0.47 -0.91
C THR A 37 14.47 1.36 -1.98
N VAL A 38 14.75 2.67 -1.92
CA VAL A 38 14.24 3.65 -2.87
C VAL A 38 14.75 3.33 -4.28
N SER A 39 16.03 2.96 -4.42
CA SER A 39 16.61 2.56 -5.71
C SER A 39 15.91 1.34 -6.32
N VAL A 40 15.62 0.31 -5.49
CA VAL A 40 14.89 -0.89 -5.93
C VAL A 40 13.46 -0.54 -6.33
N TYR A 41 12.78 0.30 -5.55
CA TYR A 41 11.40 0.70 -5.84
C TYR A 41 11.31 1.50 -7.14
N ILE A 42 12.25 2.43 -7.37
CA ILE A 42 12.40 3.16 -8.62
C ILE A 42 12.58 2.20 -9.80
N ASN A 43 13.54 1.26 -9.70
CA ASN A 43 13.81 0.30 -10.78
C ASN A 43 12.66 -0.69 -11.01
N SER A 44 11.77 -0.82 -10.04
CA SER A 44 10.56 -1.67 -10.11
C SER A 44 9.31 -0.90 -10.56
N ASN A 45 9.45 0.34 -11.02
CA ASN A 45 8.35 1.22 -11.43
C ASN A 45 7.28 1.43 -10.35
N VAL A 46 7.68 1.45 -9.07
CA VAL A 46 6.80 1.86 -7.97
C VAL A 46 6.54 3.36 -8.09
N ALA A 47 5.25 3.76 -8.07
CA ALA A 47 4.88 5.16 -8.25
C ALA A 47 5.00 5.97 -6.96
N ALA A 48 4.71 5.34 -5.81
CA ALA A 48 4.85 5.97 -4.51
C ALA A 48 5.23 4.95 -3.44
N PHE A 49 5.83 5.41 -2.35
CA PHE A 49 5.98 4.60 -1.16
C PHE A 49 5.86 5.41 0.12
N HIS A 50 5.57 4.73 1.23
CA HIS A 50 5.55 5.37 2.54
C HIS A 50 6.62 4.83 3.50
N ILE A 51 7.29 5.75 4.22
CA ILE A 51 8.25 5.45 5.30
C ILE A 51 7.70 5.99 6.62
N GLU A 52 7.73 5.15 7.66
CA GLU A 52 7.21 5.48 9.00
C GLU A 52 8.29 5.79 10.05
N ASP A 53 7.86 6.48 11.12
CA ASP A 53 8.71 6.95 12.22
C ASP A 53 8.86 5.95 13.38
N GLN A 54 8.45 4.69 13.16
CA GLN A 54 8.68 3.61 14.12
C GLN A 54 10.15 3.18 14.18
N VAL A 55 10.50 2.46 15.25
CA VAL A 55 11.74 1.67 15.32
C VAL A 55 11.73 0.55 14.26
N LEU A 56 12.89 -0.01 13.90
CA LEU A 56 13.00 -1.04 12.87
C LEU A 56 12.09 -2.26 13.12
N ALA A 57 12.00 -2.71 14.38
CA ALA A 57 11.07 -3.75 14.81
C ALA A 57 9.64 -3.19 14.95
N LYS A 58 9.12 -2.65 13.83
CA LYS A 58 7.85 -1.93 13.77
C LYS A 58 6.65 -2.84 14.05
N ARG A 59 5.56 -2.23 14.52
CA ARG A 59 4.28 -2.89 14.76
C ARG A 59 3.22 -2.32 13.82
N CYS A 60 2.13 -3.06 13.64
CA CYS A 60 0.97 -2.54 12.91
C CYS A 60 0.45 -1.25 13.59
N GLY A 61 0.15 -0.22 12.80
CA GLY A 61 -0.26 1.10 13.29
C GLY A 61 -1.55 1.13 14.10
N HIS A 62 -2.39 0.09 13.97
CA HIS A 62 -3.61 -0.08 14.74
C HIS A 62 -3.44 -0.91 16.03
N LEU A 63 -2.21 -1.31 16.38
CA LEU A 63 -1.89 -1.99 17.65
C LEU A 63 -1.37 -1.02 18.71
N GLU A 64 -1.38 -1.44 19.97
CA GLU A 64 -0.86 -0.68 21.11
C GLU A 64 0.68 -0.82 21.28
N ASN A 65 1.25 0.11 22.06
CA ASN A 65 2.66 0.12 22.47
C ASN A 65 3.63 0.24 21.29
N LYS A 66 3.39 1.22 20.40
CA LYS A 66 4.30 1.58 19.30
C LYS A 66 5.48 2.37 19.82
N ALA A 67 6.69 1.93 19.46
CA ALA A 67 7.94 2.62 19.77
C ALA A 67 8.39 3.42 18.54
N LEU A 68 8.64 4.72 18.76
CA LEU A 68 9.04 5.64 17.70
C LEU A 68 10.49 6.07 17.88
N VAL A 69 11.13 6.38 16.76
CA VAL A 69 12.45 7.02 16.78
C VAL A 69 12.31 8.53 16.99
N SER A 70 13.45 9.17 17.24
CA SER A 70 13.52 10.64 17.30
C SER A 70 13.10 11.25 15.95
N VAL A 71 12.64 12.50 15.98
CA VAL A 71 12.29 13.23 14.76
C VAL A 71 13.51 13.36 13.84
N ASP A 72 14.68 13.64 14.39
CA ASP A 72 15.92 13.78 13.61
C ASP A 72 16.31 12.48 12.90
N GLU A 73 16.14 11.34 13.55
CA GLU A 73 16.40 10.04 12.93
C GLU A 73 15.41 9.78 11.78
N TRP A 74 14.11 9.97 12.01
CA TRP A 74 13.10 9.75 10.98
C TRP A 74 13.27 10.72 9.79
N VAL A 75 13.50 12.01 10.06
CA VAL A 75 13.83 13.03 9.05
C VAL A 75 15.06 12.64 8.24
N THR A 76 16.06 12.01 8.86
CA THR A 76 17.24 11.52 8.13
C THR A 76 16.88 10.43 7.13
N ARG A 77 15.91 9.55 7.44
CA ARG A 77 15.38 8.55 6.49
C ARG A 77 14.68 9.22 5.31
N ILE A 78 13.80 10.20 5.59
CA ILE A 78 13.09 10.95 4.54
C ILE A 78 14.06 11.70 3.63
N ARG A 79 15.08 12.36 4.21
CA ARG A 79 16.11 13.05 3.43
C ARG A 79 16.91 12.08 2.55
N ALA A 80 17.26 10.91 3.06
CA ALA A 80 17.95 9.88 2.27
C ALA A 80 17.10 9.40 1.08
N ALA A 81 15.80 9.22 1.29
CA ALA A 81 14.86 8.89 0.21
C ALA A 81 14.78 10.01 -0.85
N SER A 82 14.62 11.26 -0.41
CA SER A 82 14.52 12.42 -1.32
C SER A 82 15.79 12.63 -2.13
N LEU A 83 16.97 12.53 -1.48
CA LEU A 83 18.26 12.61 -2.17
C LEU A 83 18.43 11.50 -3.21
N THR A 84 18.03 10.26 -2.89
CA THR A 84 18.11 9.13 -3.83
C THR A 84 17.23 9.36 -5.05
N ARG A 85 15.98 9.81 -4.84
CA ARG A 85 15.06 10.18 -5.93
C ARG A 85 15.67 11.24 -6.85
N ILE A 86 16.23 12.31 -6.29
CA ILE A 86 16.88 13.40 -7.04
C ILE A 86 18.07 12.87 -7.84
N GLN A 87 18.94 12.08 -7.22
CA GLN A 87 20.14 11.53 -7.87
C GLN A 87 19.80 10.59 -9.03
N MET A 88 18.71 9.84 -8.93
CA MET A 88 18.27 8.94 -10.00
C MET A 88 17.42 9.65 -11.06
N GLY A 89 17.03 10.92 -10.85
CA GLY A 89 16.24 11.70 -11.82
C GLY A 89 14.84 11.13 -12.07
N ARG A 90 14.17 10.65 -11.01
CA ARG A 90 12.84 10.02 -11.10
C ARG A 90 11.81 10.75 -10.25
N ASP A 91 10.54 10.47 -10.50
CA ASP A 91 9.37 11.15 -9.94
C ASP A 91 8.61 10.32 -8.89
N ILE A 92 9.26 9.30 -8.31
CA ILE A 92 8.65 8.48 -7.26
C ILE A 92 8.19 9.37 -6.08
N VAL A 93 6.95 9.17 -5.65
CA VAL A 93 6.33 9.97 -4.58
C VAL A 93 6.72 9.41 -3.20
N ILE A 94 7.17 10.30 -2.32
CA ILE A 94 7.60 9.99 -0.95
C ILE A 94 6.49 10.38 0.01
N ILE A 95 5.91 9.38 0.67
CA ILE A 95 4.83 9.56 1.64
C ILE A 95 5.42 9.43 3.05
N ALA A 96 5.32 10.48 3.86
CA ALA A 96 5.76 10.47 5.25
C ALA A 96 4.64 10.00 6.17
N ARG A 97 4.77 8.77 6.69
CA ARG A 97 3.85 8.19 7.67
C ARG A 97 4.31 8.49 9.09
N THR A 98 3.44 9.03 9.93
CA THR A 98 3.71 9.12 11.37
C THR A 98 2.72 8.29 12.18
N ASP A 99 3.26 7.52 13.11
CA ASP A 99 2.53 6.73 14.09
C ASP A 99 2.44 7.45 15.47
N ALA A 100 2.91 8.70 15.55
CA ALA A 100 3.05 9.50 16.78
C ALA A 100 1.75 9.86 17.48
N LEU A 101 0.64 9.89 16.75
CA LEU A 101 -0.65 10.28 17.32
C LEU A 101 -1.02 9.49 18.58
N GLN A 102 -0.83 8.17 18.56
CA GLN A 102 -1.26 7.31 19.67
C GLN A 102 -0.48 7.63 20.95
N SER A 103 0.84 7.81 20.84
CA SER A 103 1.76 7.89 21.98
C SER A 103 2.07 9.32 22.41
N PHE A 104 2.04 10.28 21.48
CA PHE A 104 2.49 11.66 21.69
C PHE A 104 1.42 12.72 21.38
N GLY A 105 0.26 12.33 20.85
CA GLY A 105 -0.83 13.24 20.53
C GLY A 105 -0.67 13.98 19.20
N TYR A 106 -1.68 14.79 18.88
CA TYR A 106 -1.86 15.42 17.58
C TYR A 106 -0.74 16.43 17.24
N ASP A 107 -0.41 17.33 18.17
CA ASP A 107 0.58 18.40 17.92
C ASP A 107 1.96 17.85 17.57
N GLU A 108 2.40 16.77 18.25
CA GLU A 108 3.67 16.11 17.95
C GLU A 108 3.61 15.39 16.59
N ALA A 109 2.49 14.72 16.27
CA ALA A 109 2.31 14.09 14.97
C ALA A 109 2.32 15.11 13.82
N LEU A 110 1.71 16.29 14.02
CA LEU A 110 1.73 17.39 13.07
C LEU A 110 3.15 17.97 12.93
N ARG A 111 3.85 18.21 14.04
CA ARG A 111 5.25 18.71 14.03
C ARG A 111 6.16 17.76 13.25
N ARG A 112 6.05 16.46 13.52
CA ARG A 112 6.76 15.40 12.79
C ARG A 112 6.46 15.43 11.30
N SER A 113 5.18 15.45 10.94
CA SER A 113 4.74 15.46 9.54
C SER A 113 5.30 16.66 8.78
N ARG A 114 5.29 17.86 9.37
CA ARG A 114 5.90 19.06 8.79
C ARG A 114 7.41 18.93 8.61
N ALA A 115 8.12 18.44 9.63
CA ALA A 115 9.56 18.22 9.53
C ALA A 115 9.94 17.20 8.43
N ALA A 116 9.10 16.19 8.18
CA ALA A 116 9.29 15.24 7.08
C ALA A 116 9.03 15.88 5.71
N VAL A 117 8.01 16.73 5.59
CA VAL A 117 7.75 17.52 4.36
C VAL A 117 8.92 18.46 4.06
N ASP A 118 9.42 19.18 5.08
CA ASP A 118 10.61 20.04 4.95
C ASP A 118 11.86 19.25 4.52
N ALA A 119 11.93 17.96 4.86
CA ALA A 119 12.99 17.05 4.44
C ALA A 119 12.80 16.47 3.03
N GLY A 120 11.69 16.79 2.35
CA GLY A 120 11.42 16.44 0.96
C GLY A 120 10.39 15.33 0.75
N ALA A 121 9.54 15.02 1.74
CA ALA A 121 8.34 14.21 1.51
C ALA A 121 7.26 15.01 0.76
N ASP A 122 6.49 14.34 -0.09
CA ASP A 122 5.48 14.96 -0.94
C ASP A 122 4.05 14.82 -0.38
N VAL A 123 3.81 13.80 0.46
CA VAL A 123 2.50 13.47 1.01
C VAL A 123 2.64 13.19 2.50
N ALA A 124 1.72 13.69 3.32
CA ALA A 124 1.64 13.34 4.73
C ALA A 124 0.62 12.23 4.99
N PHE A 125 0.94 11.35 5.92
CA PHE A 125 0.10 10.23 6.30
C PHE A 125 0.05 10.12 7.83
N LEU A 126 -1.03 10.61 8.42
CA LEU A 126 -1.33 10.45 9.84
C LEU A 126 -1.97 9.09 10.07
N GLU A 127 -1.24 8.16 10.70
CA GLU A 127 -1.78 6.84 10.99
C GLU A 127 -2.66 6.87 12.25
N GLY A 128 -3.83 6.21 12.14
CA GLY A 128 -4.64 5.86 13.30
C GLY A 128 -5.44 7.02 13.91
N PHE A 129 -5.82 8.03 13.11
CA PHE A 129 -6.71 9.12 13.55
C PHE A 129 -7.98 8.58 14.21
N ARG A 130 -8.48 9.22 15.28
CA ARG A 130 -9.57 8.67 16.10
C ARG A 130 -10.94 9.23 15.76
N THR A 131 -10.99 10.39 15.13
CA THR A 131 -12.24 11.05 14.78
C THR A 131 -12.19 11.67 13.38
N ARG A 132 -13.37 11.90 12.79
CA ARG A 132 -13.50 12.63 11.52
C ARG A 132 -12.96 14.06 11.61
N GLU A 133 -13.14 14.70 12.75
CA GLU A 133 -12.64 16.06 12.98
C GLU A 133 -11.13 16.10 12.99
N GLU A 134 -10.48 15.12 13.61
CA GLU A 134 -9.03 15.00 13.63
C GLU A 134 -8.45 14.83 12.22
N ALA A 135 -9.07 13.97 11.40
CA ALA A 135 -8.69 13.81 9.99
C ALA A 135 -8.89 15.10 9.18
N ARG A 136 -10.00 15.81 9.39
CA ARG A 136 -10.27 17.12 8.76
C ARG A 136 -9.23 18.16 9.14
N GLN A 137 -8.96 18.26 10.44
CA GLN A 137 -8.01 19.21 11.00
C GLN A 137 -6.60 18.93 10.47
N PHE A 138 -6.20 17.66 10.38
CA PHE A 138 -4.91 17.28 9.81
C PHE A 138 -4.79 17.64 8.32
N CYS A 139 -5.83 17.38 7.53
CA CYS A 139 -5.86 17.78 6.12
C CYS A 139 -5.73 19.31 5.96
N LYS A 140 -6.38 20.08 6.84
CA LYS A 140 -6.30 21.54 6.86
C LYS A 140 -4.91 22.03 7.26
N ASP A 141 -4.32 21.47 8.32
CA ASP A 141 -3.04 21.93 8.89
C ASP A 141 -1.82 21.55 8.05
N MET A 142 -1.95 20.53 7.20
CA MET A 142 -0.92 20.10 6.26
C MET A 142 -0.97 20.81 4.91
N PHE A 143 -2.06 21.51 4.60
CA PHE A 143 -2.20 22.25 3.33
C PHE A 143 -1.01 23.22 3.11
N PRO A 144 -0.39 23.25 1.92
CA PRO A 144 -0.83 22.65 0.65
C PRO A 144 -0.42 21.18 0.44
N THR A 145 0.26 20.55 1.39
CA THR A 145 0.70 19.16 1.28
C THR A 145 -0.49 18.21 1.19
N PRO A 146 -0.55 17.32 0.17
CA PRO A 146 -1.54 16.25 0.10
C PRO A 146 -1.51 15.34 1.32
N VAL A 147 -2.70 14.90 1.76
CA VAL A 147 -2.85 13.91 2.84
C VAL A 147 -3.39 12.59 2.30
N LEU A 148 -2.80 11.49 2.78
CA LEU A 148 -3.26 10.13 2.58
C LEU A 148 -4.00 9.63 3.84
N LEU A 149 -5.17 9.02 3.64
CA LEU A 149 -5.93 8.34 4.69
C LEU A 149 -5.89 6.82 4.52
N ASN A 150 -5.78 6.10 5.63
CA ASN A 150 -5.70 4.65 5.67
C ASN A 150 -6.96 4.03 6.28
N MET A 151 -7.72 3.29 5.48
CA MET A 151 -8.96 2.63 5.93
C MET A 151 -8.73 1.15 6.20
N VAL A 152 -8.63 0.83 7.49
CA VAL A 152 -8.45 -0.55 7.97
C VAL A 152 -9.66 -0.97 8.81
N PRO A 153 -10.50 -1.88 8.30
CA PRO A 153 -11.59 -2.46 9.09
C PRO A 153 -11.07 -3.12 10.37
N GLY A 154 -11.76 -2.88 11.49
CA GLY A 154 -11.36 -3.37 12.81
C GLY A 154 -10.19 -2.62 13.46
N GLY A 155 -9.70 -1.55 12.83
CA GLY A 155 -8.70 -0.65 13.41
C GLY A 155 -9.31 0.44 14.32
N VAL A 156 -8.45 1.35 14.78
CA VAL A 156 -8.83 2.46 15.65
C VAL A 156 -9.52 3.63 14.94
N SER A 157 -9.36 3.74 13.61
CA SER A 157 -9.90 4.85 12.83
C SER A 157 -11.34 4.58 12.40
N PRO A 158 -12.23 5.59 12.45
CA PRO A 158 -13.57 5.44 11.93
C PRO A 158 -13.51 5.19 10.41
N LEU A 159 -14.30 4.25 9.91
CA LEU A 159 -14.38 3.98 8.48
C LEU A 159 -15.07 5.15 7.76
N LEU A 160 -14.43 5.60 6.68
CA LEU A 160 -14.92 6.66 5.81
C LEU A 160 -15.18 6.10 4.41
N THR A 161 -16.18 6.66 3.75
CA THR A 161 -16.34 6.51 2.30
C THR A 161 -15.33 7.39 1.55
N VAL A 162 -15.13 7.11 0.26
CA VAL A 162 -14.30 7.95 -0.62
C VAL A 162 -14.81 9.40 -0.66
N ASN A 163 -16.12 9.60 -0.69
CA ASN A 163 -16.72 10.93 -0.74
C ASN A 163 -16.47 11.70 0.56
N GLU A 164 -16.68 11.06 1.71
CA GLU A 164 -16.37 11.67 3.00
C GLU A 164 -14.88 12.03 3.09
N ALA A 165 -13.96 11.13 2.70
CA ALA A 165 -12.52 11.43 2.70
C ALA A 165 -12.17 12.65 1.82
N LYS A 166 -12.79 12.77 0.64
CA LYS A 166 -12.64 13.94 -0.24
C LYS A 166 -13.17 15.22 0.42
N GLU A 167 -14.32 15.17 1.07
CA GLU A 167 -14.90 16.30 1.80
C GLU A 167 -14.03 16.77 2.98
N LEU A 168 -13.31 15.85 3.63
CA LEU A 168 -12.34 16.20 4.68
C LEU A 168 -11.06 16.85 4.13
N GLY A 169 -10.81 16.77 2.82
CA GLY A 169 -9.65 17.36 2.14
C GLY A 169 -8.54 16.38 1.78
N ALA A 170 -8.70 15.08 2.05
CA ALA A 170 -7.72 14.07 1.69
C ALA A 170 -7.58 13.92 0.16
N LYS A 171 -6.37 13.58 -0.30
CA LYS A 171 -6.05 13.40 -1.72
C LYS A 171 -5.83 11.94 -2.10
N ILE A 172 -5.45 11.11 -1.13
CA ILE A 172 -5.22 9.68 -1.32
C ILE A 172 -5.95 8.91 -0.22
N MET A 173 -6.50 7.75 -0.57
CA MET A 173 -7.13 6.85 0.36
C MET A 173 -6.74 5.41 0.01
N ILE A 174 -6.29 4.65 1.01
CA ILE A 174 -5.87 3.26 0.84
C ILE A 174 -6.77 2.30 1.62
N TYR A 175 -6.94 1.09 1.07
CA TYR A 175 -7.71 0.01 1.67
C TYR A 175 -6.86 -1.27 1.82
N PRO A 176 -5.91 -1.30 2.76
CA PRO A 176 -5.04 -2.44 3.05
C PRO A 176 -5.63 -3.84 2.98
N LEU A 177 -6.83 -4.00 3.55
CA LEU A 177 -7.45 -5.30 3.75
C LEU A 177 -8.54 -5.62 2.72
N LEU A 178 -8.71 -4.78 1.69
CA LEU A 178 -9.78 -4.93 0.69
C LEU A 178 -9.75 -6.31 0.03
N ALA A 179 -8.58 -6.73 -0.44
CA ALA A 179 -8.41 -8.04 -1.08
C ALA A 179 -8.13 -9.15 -0.06
N LEU A 180 -7.36 -8.86 1.00
CA LEU A 180 -6.92 -9.88 1.93
C LEU A 180 -8.08 -10.47 2.74
N THR A 181 -9.05 -9.63 3.14
CA THR A 181 -10.18 -10.08 3.97
C THR A 181 -11.07 -11.11 3.29
N PRO A 182 -11.58 -10.87 2.07
CA PRO A 182 -12.31 -11.90 1.33
C PRO A 182 -11.49 -13.17 1.11
N VAL A 183 -10.19 -13.04 0.77
CA VAL A 183 -9.32 -14.19 0.49
C VAL A 183 -9.17 -15.11 1.70
N TYR A 184 -8.78 -14.58 2.87
CA TYR A 184 -8.57 -15.46 4.03
C TYR A 184 -9.89 -16.07 4.52
N ASN A 185 -11.02 -15.36 4.38
CA ASN A 185 -12.33 -15.90 4.72
C ASN A 185 -12.71 -17.08 3.82
N ALA A 186 -12.56 -16.92 2.50
CA ALA A 186 -12.88 -17.96 1.52
C ALA A 186 -11.97 -19.19 1.67
N VAL A 187 -10.65 -18.97 1.82
CA VAL A 187 -9.68 -20.07 2.02
C VAL A 187 -9.94 -20.81 3.34
N THR A 188 -10.29 -20.08 4.41
CA THR A 188 -10.65 -20.71 5.69
C THR A 188 -11.91 -21.56 5.57
N ALA A 189 -12.92 -21.10 4.83
CA ALA A 189 -14.13 -21.84 4.56
C ALA A 189 -13.85 -23.12 3.75
N ALA A 190 -13.06 -23.00 2.66
CA ALA A 190 -12.64 -24.13 1.84
C ALA A 190 -11.86 -25.18 2.65
N ALA A 191 -10.91 -24.75 3.49
CA ALA A 191 -10.14 -25.66 4.35
C ALA A 191 -11.00 -26.43 5.35
N ARG A 192 -12.10 -25.83 5.84
CA ARG A 192 -13.06 -26.51 6.72
C ARG A 192 -13.87 -27.58 5.99
N VAL A 193 -14.23 -27.35 4.72
CA VAL A 193 -14.85 -28.37 3.86
C VAL A 193 -13.87 -29.50 3.60
N LEU A 194 -12.64 -29.20 3.19
CA LEU A 194 -11.64 -30.26 2.99
C LEU A 194 -11.43 -31.12 4.25
N LYS A 195 -11.45 -30.53 5.45
CA LYS A 195 -11.25 -31.28 6.69
C LYS A 195 -12.41 -32.22 7.07
N LYS A 196 -13.67 -31.86 6.79
CA LYS A 196 -14.85 -32.62 7.26
C LYS A 196 -15.37 -33.58 6.18
N PRO A 197 -15.95 -33.11 5.06
CA PRO A 197 -16.35 -33.99 3.96
C PRO A 197 -15.21 -34.53 3.11
N GLY A 198 -13.98 -34.01 3.21
CA GLY A 198 -12.85 -34.55 2.44
C GLY A 198 -12.83 -34.15 0.96
N GLU A 199 -13.62 -33.14 0.59
CA GLU A 199 -13.85 -32.75 -0.81
C GLU A 199 -13.47 -31.29 -1.08
N THR A 200 -13.28 -30.97 -2.36
CA THR A 200 -12.88 -29.62 -2.84
C THR A 200 -13.81 -29.02 -3.88
N GLU A 201 -14.85 -29.75 -4.32
CA GLU A 201 -15.73 -29.30 -5.42
C GLU A 201 -16.78 -28.28 -4.97
N SER A 202 -17.20 -28.30 -3.70
CA SER A 202 -18.24 -27.41 -3.19
C SER A 202 -17.67 -26.41 -2.19
N LEU A 203 -17.71 -25.12 -2.53
CA LEU A 203 -17.46 -24.06 -1.55
C LEU A 203 -18.75 -23.75 -0.77
N PRO A 204 -18.66 -23.36 0.52
CA PRO A 204 -19.85 -23.15 1.35
C PRO A 204 -20.81 -22.05 0.88
N ASP A 205 -20.34 -21.13 0.04
CA ASP A 205 -21.13 -20.04 -0.55
C ASP A 205 -21.72 -20.41 -1.93
N GLY A 206 -21.56 -21.66 -2.37
CA GLY A 206 -22.03 -22.15 -3.66
C GLY A 206 -21.22 -21.66 -4.86
N THR A 207 -20.10 -20.96 -4.62
CA THR A 207 -19.20 -20.57 -5.70
C THR A 207 -18.43 -21.79 -6.22
N SER A 208 -18.19 -21.81 -7.53
CA SER A 208 -17.38 -22.82 -8.20
C SER A 208 -16.38 -22.13 -9.12
N GLY A 209 -15.28 -22.80 -9.39
CA GLY A 209 -14.25 -22.34 -10.30
C GLY A 209 -13.30 -23.49 -10.64
N GLY A 210 -12.59 -23.36 -11.75
CA GLY A 210 -11.68 -24.39 -12.23
C GLY A 210 -10.38 -23.83 -12.76
N ILE A 211 -9.54 -24.75 -13.24
CA ILE A 211 -8.23 -24.43 -13.83
C ILE A 211 -8.34 -23.36 -14.94
N ARG A 212 -9.43 -23.38 -15.72
CA ARG A 212 -9.68 -22.44 -16.81
C ARG A 212 -9.99 -21.02 -16.31
N ASP A 213 -10.73 -20.89 -15.21
CA ASP A 213 -11.03 -19.58 -14.63
C ASP A 213 -9.76 -18.95 -14.07
N ILE A 214 -8.93 -19.75 -13.39
CA ILE A 214 -7.62 -19.31 -12.87
C ILE A 214 -6.73 -18.82 -14.01
N PHE A 215 -6.59 -19.62 -15.09
CA PHE A 215 -5.82 -19.21 -16.25
C PHE A 215 -6.42 -17.97 -16.94
N GLY A 216 -7.74 -17.88 -17.02
CA GLY A 216 -8.43 -16.70 -17.54
C GLY A 216 -8.09 -15.43 -16.76
N VAL A 217 -8.13 -15.48 -15.42
CA VAL A 217 -7.75 -14.36 -14.54
C VAL A 217 -6.26 -14.03 -14.63
N CYS A 218 -5.42 -15.05 -14.84
CA CYS A 218 -3.97 -14.89 -15.05
C CYS A 218 -3.58 -14.54 -16.50
N ALA A 219 -4.49 -13.94 -17.27
CA ALA A 219 -4.22 -13.41 -18.60
C ALA A 219 -3.73 -14.47 -19.61
N MET A 220 -4.28 -15.68 -19.55
CA MET A 220 -3.93 -16.76 -20.48
C MET A 220 -4.21 -16.39 -21.94
N GLN A 221 -5.29 -15.65 -22.21
CA GLN A 221 -5.62 -15.22 -23.57
C GLN A 221 -4.54 -14.30 -24.15
N GLU A 222 -3.97 -13.42 -23.33
CA GLU A 222 -2.87 -12.56 -23.73
C GLU A 222 -1.60 -13.37 -24.02
N CYS A 223 -1.32 -14.42 -23.23
CA CYS A 223 -0.20 -15.32 -23.49
C CYS A 223 -0.35 -16.04 -24.84
N VAL A 224 -1.55 -16.53 -25.15
CA VAL A 224 -1.87 -17.14 -26.45
C VAL A 224 -1.67 -16.15 -27.60
N GLN A 225 -2.11 -14.89 -27.44
CA GLN A 225 -1.90 -13.87 -28.47
C GLN A 225 -0.43 -13.57 -28.76
N VAL A 226 0.47 -13.80 -27.80
CA VAL A 226 1.92 -13.63 -28.00
C VAL A 226 2.48 -14.78 -28.77
N ASP A 227 2.12 -16.00 -28.38
CA ASP A 227 2.47 -17.24 -29.08
C ASP A 227 2.17 -17.09 -30.57
N GLU A 228 0.94 -16.67 -30.90
CA GLU A 228 0.52 -16.42 -32.27
C GLU A 228 1.32 -15.31 -32.97
N LYS A 229 1.58 -14.19 -32.27
CA LYS A 229 2.33 -13.05 -32.83
C LYS A 229 3.79 -13.36 -33.12
N VAL A 230 4.41 -14.27 -32.36
CA VAL A 230 5.78 -14.72 -32.60
C VAL A 230 5.84 -15.90 -33.59
N GLY A 231 4.69 -16.32 -34.12
CA GLY A 231 4.59 -17.36 -35.15
C GLY A 231 4.50 -18.79 -34.60
N CYS A 232 4.37 -18.96 -33.29
CA CYS A 232 4.12 -20.25 -32.67
C CYS A 232 2.65 -20.70 -32.90
N GLN A 233 2.39 -21.98 -32.66
CA GLN A 233 1.07 -22.59 -32.82
C GLN A 233 0.71 -23.49 -31.63
N ASP A 234 1.32 -23.26 -30.47
CA ASP A 234 1.26 -24.17 -29.33
C ASP A 234 -0.17 -24.28 -28.76
N TYR A 235 -0.98 -23.24 -28.95
CA TYR A 235 -2.36 -23.17 -28.48
C TYR A 235 -3.43 -23.27 -29.58
N LYS A 236 -3.04 -23.60 -30.82
CA LYS A 236 -3.96 -23.62 -31.98
C LYS A 236 -5.06 -24.69 -31.87
N ALA A 237 -4.83 -25.75 -31.10
CA ALA A 237 -5.81 -26.80 -30.81
C ALA A 237 -6.72 -26.49 -29.60
N GLY A 238 -6.53 -25.34 -28.94
CA GLY A 238 -7.30 -24.90 -27.78
C GLY A 238 -6.49 -24.84 -26.47
N ILE A 239 -7.18 -24.40 -25.42
CA ILE A 239 -6.70 -24.26 -24.03
C ILE A 239 -7.37 -25.29 -23.12
#